data_AF-A0A4U8Q8D3-F1
#
_entry.id   AF-A0A4U8Q8D3-F1
#
_cell.length_a   1.000
_cell.length_b   1.000
_cell.length_c   1.000
_cell.angle_alpha   90.00
_cell.angle_beta   90.00
_cell.angle_gamma   90.00
#
_symmetry.space_group_name_H-M   'P 1'
#
loop_
_entity.id
_entity.type
_entity.pdbx_description
1 polymer ?
#
loop_
_entity_poly.entity_id
_entity_poly.type
_entity_poly.pdbx_seq_one_letter_code
_entity_poly.pdbx_strand_id
1 'polypeptide(L)'
;MKVKSSLEYNKGGSHIHISKSAGFMDSKDDPIAYNDLNQKVKVLIRNIFEETFKPLGFRRNGQNFRLYQDNGLCKIVNFQKYRYHHNQNCSFTVNIGLYFEKNMVIQNKNFCESQCQIKIRPYHEFYGEEKWWSVNDDHNFDQFTNEVRSFLENRALPWLNEFEKKEDVIAEMLDKKAIEKYNYYLLHYDNACLLAECGYQAQLYPLLLENQENNNTPEMEELIRHIKNTL
;
A
#
# COMPACT_ATOMS: atom_id res chain seq x y z
N MET A 1 -18.66 21.95 -83.18
CA MET A 1 -18.73 23.34 -83.70
C MET A 1 -18.84 24.29 -82.49
N LYS A 2 -17.83 25.15 -82.30
CA LYS A 2 -17.68 26.31 -81.37
C LYS A 2 -17.74 26.14 -79.84
N VAL A 3 -16.53 26.00 -79.27
CA VAL A 3 -15.84 26.76 -78.19
C VAL A 3 -16.64 27.80 -77.36
N LYS A 4 -16.43 27.75 -76.03
CA LYS A 4 -16.01 28.86 -75.10
C LYS A 4 -15.60 28.22 -73.74
N SER A 5 -14.32 28.15 -73.37
CA SER A 5 -13.48 29.13 -72.61
C SER A 5 -14.09 29.50 -71.25
N SER A 6 -13.48 29.21 -70.09
CA SER A 6 -12.29 29.86 -69.50
C SER A 6 -11.66 28.92 -68.42
N LEU A 7 -10.33 28.69 -68.34
CA LEU A 7 -9.28 29.48 -67.62
C LEU A 7 -9.70 29.76 -66.16
N GLU A 8 -9.00 29.34 -65.09
CA GLU A 8 -7.56 29.44 -64.72
C GLU A 8 -7.16 28.26 -63.77
N TYR A 9 -6.06 27.51 -63.94
CA TYR A 9 -4.63 27.73 -63.60
C TYR A 9 -4.28 27.96 -62.10
N ASN A 10 -3.73 26.95 -61.41
CA ASN A 10 -2.26 26.86 -61.15
C ASN A 10 -1.81 25.64 -60.31
N LYS A 11 -0.81 24.91 -60.86
CA LYS A 11 0.46 24.37 -60.30
C LYS A 11 0.42 23.76 -58.88
N GLY A 12 0.75 22.50 -58.63
CA GLY A 12 1.88 21.71 -59.16
C GLY A 12 3.18 22.04 -58.40
N GLY A 13 3.68 21.12 -57.57
CA GLY A 13 5.06 21.17 -57.06
C GLY A 13 5.27 20.69 -55.63
N SER A 14 5.72 19.46 -55.48
CA SER A 14 6.43 18.95 -54.31
C SER A 14 7.83 19.58 -54.20
N HIS A 15 8.11 20.28 -53.11
CA HIS A 15 9.49 20.54 -52.66
C HIS A 15 9.57 20.50 -51.13
N ILE A 16 10.42 19.60 -50.65
CA ILE A 16 10.91 19.54 -49.28
C ILE A 16 11.82 20.76 -49.07
N HIS A 17 11.52 21.58 -48.06
CA HIS A 17 12.50 22.49 -47.46
C HIS A 17 12.33 22.48 -45.94
N ILE A 18 13.39 22.04 -45.27
CA ILE A 18 13.60 22.09 -43.83
C ILE A 18 13.92 23.54 -43.45
N SER A 19 13.20 24.14 -42.49
CA SER A 19 13.84 25.00 -41.48
C SER A 19 12.92 25.43 -40.34
N LYS A 20 13.47 25.20 -39.13
CA LYS A 20 13.43 26.04 -37.92
C LYS A 20 12.18 26.04 -37.04
N SER A 21 12.37 25.34 -35.93
CA SER A 21 12.13 25.83 -34.55
C SER A 21 10.70 26.27 -34.23
N ALA A 22 9.88 25.32 -33.81
CA ALA A 22 8.84 25.54 -32.81
C ALA A 22 9.22 24.59 -31.66
N GLY A 23 9.91 25.07 -30.64
CA GLY A 23 9.24 25.77 -29.56
C GLY A 23 8.83 24.71 -28.55
N PHE A 24 9.64 24.53 -27.51
CA PHE A 24 9.24 23.83 -26.29
C PHE A 24 7.87 24.40 -25.88
N MET A 25 6.80 23.65 -26.14
CA MET A 25 5.49 23.95 -25.56
C MET A 25 5.48 23.34 -24.18
N ASP A 26 5.32 24.22 -23.19
CA ASP A 26 5.05 23.89 -21.79
C ASP A 26 4.00 22.79 -21.71
N SER A 27 4.42 21.64 -21.20
CA SER A 27 3.65 20.39 -21.16
C SER A 27 2.61 20.42 -20.05
N LYS A 28 1.74 21.42 -19.98
CA LYS A 28 0.53 21.36 -19.16
C LYS A 28 -0.63 20.98 -20.08
N ASP A 29 -1.32 19.90 -19.71
CA ASP A 29 -2.62 19.47 -20.25
C ASP A 29 -2.62 18.47 -21.42
N ASP A 30 -2.09 17.25 -21.19
CA ASP A 30 -2.54 16.05 -21.92
C ASP A 30 -3.29 15.08 -20.98
N PRO A 31 -4.64 15.20 -20.86
CA PRO A 31 -5.47 14.33 -20.03
C PRO A 31 -5.51 12.87 -20.49
N ILE A 32 -5.16 12.60 -21.75
CA ILE A 32 -5.29 11.27 -22.36
C ILE A 32 -4.21 10.34 -21.81
N ALA A 33 -2.96 10.81 -21.71
CA ALA A 33 -1.83 10.04 -21.18
C ALA A 33 -1.99 9.70 -19.68
N TYR A 34 -2.49 10.63 -18.87
CA TYR A 34 -2.72 10.39 -17.43
C TYR A 34 -3.86 9.38 -17.18
N ASN A 35 -4.91 9.41 -17.99
CA ASN A 35 -5.99 8.43 -17.90
C ASN A 35 -5.47 7.03 -18.32
N ASP A 36 -4.64 6.95 -19.36
CA ASP A 36 -4.02 5.70 -19.82
C ASP A 36 -3.15 5.05 -18.73
N LEU A 37 -2.30 5.82 -18.05
CA LEU A 37 -1.42 5.29 -16.99
C LEU A 37 -2.22 4.70 -15.81
N ASN A 38 -3.31 5.36 -15.39
CA ASN A 38 -4.16 4.82 -14.34
C ASN A 38 -4.83 3.50 -14.75
N GLN A 39 -5.17 3.34 -16.03
CA GLN A 39 -5.69 2.07 -16.55
C GLN A 39 -4.61 1.01 -16.58
N LYS A 40 -3.38 1.33 -17.01
CA LYS A 40 -2.22 0.42 -16.96
C LYS A 40 -1.97 -0.10 -15.55
N VAL A 41 -1.97 0.77 -14.53
CA VAL A 41 -1.82 0.36 -13.13
C VAL A 41 -2.98 -0.52 -12.65
N LYS A 42 -4.23 -0.18 -13.00
CA LYS A 42 -5.40 -1.03 -12.66
C LYS A 42 -5.29 -2.43 -13.28
N VAL A 43 -4.81 -2.51 -14.52
CA VAL A 43 -4.57 -3.78 -15.22
C VAL A 43 -3.44 -4.56 -14.53
N LEU A 44 -2.33 -3.91 -14.19
CA LEU A 44 -1.24 -4.54 -13.44
C LEU A 44 -1.73 -5.15 -12.12
N ILE A 45 -2.43 -4.36 -11.30
CA ILE A 45 -2.95 -4.80 -10.00
C ILE A 45 -3.96 -5.96 -10.17
N ARG A 46 -4.78 -5.92 -11.22
CA ARG A 46 -5.67 -7.05 -11.56
C ARG A 46 -4.87 -8.30 -11.94
N ASN A 47 -3.81 -8.17 -12.74
CA ASN A 47 -3.00 -9.31 -13.15
C ASN A 47 -2.25 -9.92 -11.96
N ILE A 48 -1.64 -9.09 -11.10
CA ILE A 48 -1.03 -9.55 -9.82
C ILE A 48 -2.07 -10.30 -8.98
N PHE A 49 -3.30 -9.81 -8.91
CA PHE A 49 -4.36 -10.51 -8.18
C PHE A 49 -4.64 -11.90 -8.75
N GLU A 50 -4.88 -12.00 -10.06
CA GLU A 50 -5.22 -13.27 -10.70
C GLU A 50 -4.04 -14.27 -10.67
N GLU A 51 -2.81 -13.79 -10.87
CA GLU A 51 -1.61 -14.62 -10.97
C GLU A 51 -1.04 -15.03 -9.61
N THR A 52 -1.10 -14.15 -8.61
CA THR A 52 -0.40 -14.34 -7.33
C THR A 52 -1.36 -14.50 -6.16
N PHE A 53 -2.26 -13.54 -5.93
CA PHE A 53 -3.04 -13.50 -4.70
C PHE A 53 -4.22 -14.47 -4.69
N LYS A 54 -4.93 -14.62 -5.82
CA LYS A 54 -6.11 -15.47 -5.93
C LYS A 54 -5.79 -16.96 -5.72
N PRO A 55 -4.71 -17.54 -6.30
CA PRO A 55 -4.29 -18.91 -5.98
C PRO A 55 -3.95 -19.13 -4.50
N LEU A 56 -3.48 -18.08 -3.82
CA LEU A 56 -3.18 -18.09 -2.38
C LEU A 56 -4.43 -17.86 -1.50
N GLY A 57 -5.62 -17.71 -2.07
CA GLY A 57 -6.89 -17.57 -1.34
C GLY A 57 -7.24 -16.14 -0.93
N PHE A 58 -6.47 -15.13 -1.35
CA PHE A 58 -6.81 -13.74 -1.07
C PHE A 58 -8.09 -13.32 -1.80
N ARG A 59 -8.86 -12.45 -1.15
CA ARG A 59 -10.06 -11.81 -1.69
C ARG A 59 -9.76 -10.33 -1.95
N ARG A 60 -10.21 -9.83 -3.09
CA ARG A 60 -10.03 -8.44 -3.52
C ARG A 60 -11.25 -7.58 -3.15
N ASN A 61 -11.00 -6.41 -2.58
CA ASN A 61 -11.96 -5.30 -2.51
C ASN A 61 -11.21 -3.98 -2.79
N GLY A 62 -11.43 -3.43 -3.98
CA GLY A 62 -10.71 -2.25 -4.46
C GLY A 62 -9.21 -2.52 -4.56
N GLN A 63 -8.44 -1.76 -3.76
CA GLN A 63 -6.99 -1.88 -3.62
C GLN A 63 -6.54 -2.74 -2.44
N ASN A 64 -7.49 -3.31 -1.70
CA ASN A 64 -7.21 -4.18 -0.55
C ASN A 64 -7.34 -5.64 -0.96
N PHE A 65 -6.30 -6.42 -0.68
CA PHE A 65 -6.23 -7.86 -0.89
C PHE A 65 -6.13 -8.53 0.47
N ARG A 66 -7.16 -9.26 0.87
CA ARG A 66 -7.28 -9.84 2.21
C ARG A 66 -7.26 -11.36 2.17
N LEU A 67 -6.42 -11.97 2.98
CA LEU A 67 -6.48 -13.39 3.29
C LEU A 67 -7.13 -13.55 4.66
N TYR A 68 -8.12 -14.43 4.74
CA TYR A 68 -8.78 -14.81 6.00
C TYR A 68 -8.40 -16.26 6.30
N GLN A 69 -7.91 -16.52 7.50
CA GLN A 69 -7.60 -17.86 7.96
C GLN A 69 -8.55 -18.27 9.07
N ASP A 70 -8.80 -19.57 9.20
CA ASP A 70 -9.73 -20.11 10.21
C ASP A 70 -9.17 -20.05 11.64
N ASN A 71 -7.88 -19.71 11.78
CA ASN A 71 -7.17 -19.54 13.05
C ASN A 71 -7.18 -18.10 13.59
N GLY A 72 -8.12 -17.28 13.13
CA GLY A 72 -8.29 -15.90 13.59
C GLY A 72 -7.25 -14.90 13.09
N LEU A 73 -6.29 -15.32 12.25
CA LEU A 73 -5.36 -14.42 11.58
C LEU A 73 -5.93 -13.98 10.23
N CYS A 74 -5.75 -12.70 9.93
CA CYS A 74 -5.93 -12.14 8.61
C CYS A 74 -4.67 -11.44 8.15
N LYS A 75 -4.46 -11.47 6.83
CA LYS A 75 -3.33 -10.80 6.17
C LYS A 75 -3.86 -9.83 5.14
N ILE A 76 -3.20 -8.70 4.96
CA ILE A 76 -3.58 -7.72 3.94
C ILE A 76 -2.38 -7.25 3.14
N VAL A 77 -2.63 -7.07 1.84
CA VAL A 77 -1.79 -6.26 0.96
C VAL A 77 -2.66 -5.13 0.42
N ASN A 78 -2.19 -3.89 0.51
CA ASN A 78 -2.90 -2.70 0.08
C ASN A 78 -2.05 -1.89 -0.91
N PHE A 79 -2.61 -1.62 -2.09
CA PHE A 79 -1.98 -0.73 -3.08
C PHE A 79 -2.46 0.70 -2.86
N GLN A 80 -1.68 1.47 -2.13
CA GLN A 80 -2.01 2.84 -1.79
C GLN A 80 -1.55 3.78 -2.89
N LYS A 81 -2.50 4.55 -3.43
CA LYS A 81 -2.24 5.69 -4.31
C LYS A 81 -2.03 6.95 -3.47
N TYR A 82 -1.06 7.78 -3.81
CA TYR A 82 -0.84 9.06 -3.14
C TYR A 82 -2.07 9.97 -3.32
N ARG A 83 -2.42 10.80 -2.34
CA ARG A 83 -3.70 11.55 -2.40
C ARG A 83 -3.57 12.93 -3.05
N TYR A 84 -2.37 13.52 -3.05
CA TYR A 84 -2.11 14.88 -3.52
C TYR A 84 -1.35 14.87 -4.85
N HIS A 85 -1.98 14.35 -5.91
CA HIS A 85 -1.38 14.35 -7.24
C HIS A 85 -1.38 15.74 -7.88
N HIS A 86 -0.27 16.07 -8.55
CA HIS A 86 -0.28 16.98 -9.69
C HIS A 86 -0.61 16.17 -10.96
N ASN A 87 -1.27 16.79 -11.94
CA ASN A 87 -1.98 16.18 -13.08
C ASN A 87 -1.16 15.23 -14.01
N GLN A 88 0.09 14.90 -13.68
CA GLN A 88 1.03 14.16 -14.55
C GLN A 88 1.78 13.02 -13.85
N ASN A 89 1.80 12.97 -12.52
CA ASN A 89 2.60 11.98 -11.79
C ASN A 89 1.71 11.10 -10.93
N CYS A 90 1.75 9.78 -11.11
CA CYS A 90 1.10 8.83 -10.22
C CYS A 90 2.12 8.19 -9.29
N SER A 91 2.06 8.52 -8.00
CA SER A 91 2.85 7.84 -6.96
C SER A 91 2.04 6.76 -6.25
N PHE A 92 2.63 5.58 -6.07
CA PHE A 92 2.04 4.43 -5.37
C PHE A 92 2.97 3.88 -4.31
N THR A 93 2.41 3.23 -3.30
CA THR A 93 3.13 2.36 -2.37
C THR A 93 2.31 1.09 -2.10
N VAL A 94 2.94 0.07 -1.52
CA VAL A 94 2.31 -1.21 -1.19
C VAL A 94 2.45 -1.43 0.30
N ASN A 95 1.37 -1.30 1.06
CA ASN A 95 1.37 -1.59 2.49
C ASN A 95 0.99 -3.05 2.72
N ILE A 96 1.57 -3.67 3.74
CA ILE A 96 1.20 -5.02 4.20
C ILE A 96 0.85 -4.99 5.69
N GLY A 97 0.01 -5.91 6.13
CA GLY A 97 -0.37 -5.95 7.54
C GLY A 97 -0.98 -7.27 8.00
N LEU A 98 -0.92 -7.45 9.31
CA LEU A 98 -1.46 -8.57 10.07
C LEU A 98 -2.61 -8.05 10.92
N TYR A 99 -3.79 -8.63 10.73
CA TYR A 99 -5.02 -8.24 11.40
C TYR A 99 -5.58 -9.42 12.17
N PHE A 100 -6.03 -9.18 13.39
CA PHE A 100 -6.82 -10.14 14.14
C PHE A 100 -7.82 -9.41 15.04
N GLU A 101 -8.81 -10.16 15.51
CA GLU A 101 -9.77 -9.72 16.51
C GLU A 101 -9.61 -10.54 17.79
N LYS A 102 -10.29 -10.12 18.87
CA LYS A 102 -10.31 -10.89 20.13
C LYS A 102 -10.73 -12.35 19.91
N ASN A 103 -11.76 -12.57 19.11
CA ASN A 103 -12.28 -13.90 18.80
C ASN A 103 -11.68 -14.46 17.52
N MET A 104 -11.66 -15.79 17.38
CA MET A 104 -11.20 -16.46 16.16
C MET A 104 -12.07 -16.14 14.93
N VAL A 105 -13.35 -15.85 15.14
CA VAL A 105 -14.26 -15.49 14.05
C VAL A 105 -14.21 -13.99 13.79
N ILE A 106 -13.55 -13.62 12.69
CA ILE A 106 -13.41 -12.24 12.22
C ILE A 106 -14.77 -11.64 11.88
N GLN A 107 -15.19 -10.61 12.61
CA GLN A 107 -16.44 -9.89 12.39
C GLN A 107 -16.27 -8.80 11.33
N ASN A 108 -15.17 -8.04 11.38
CA ASN A 108 -14.87 -6.99 10.43
C ASN A 108 -14.36 -7.57 9.11
N LYS A 109 -15.27 -7.89 8.21
CA LYS A 109 -14.92 -8.39 6.88
C LYS A 109 -14.33 -7.33 5.95
N ASN A 110 -14.29 -6.05 6.33
CA ASN A 110 -13.81 -4.95 5.48
C ASN A 110 -12.61 -4.19 6.07
N PHE A 111 -11.88 -4.79 7.02
CA PHE A 111 -10.74 -4.15 7.70
C PHE A 111 -9.72 -3.55 6.72
N CYS A 112 -9.18 -2.35 6.95
CA CYS A 112 -8.10 -1.79 6.13
C CYS A 112 -6.73 -1.95 6.81
N GLU A 113 -5.66 -1.63 6.07
CA GLU A 113 -4.28 -1.74 6.55
C GLU A 113 -4.02 -0.87 7.78
N SER A 114 -4.72 0.26 7.91
CA SER A 114 -4.60 1.14 9.07
C SER A 114 -5.16 0.53 10.36
N GLN A 115 -5.99 -0.51 10.26
CA GLN A 115 -6.59 -1.23 11.39
C GLN A 115 -5.81 -2.49 11.78
N CYS A 116 -4.72 -2.81 11.07
CA CYS A 116 -3.86 -3.95 11.38
C CYS A 116 -3.04 -3.70 12.64
N GLN A 117 -2.87 -4.73 13.47
CA GLN A 117 -2.05 -4.68 14.68
C GLN A 117 -0.58 -4.45 14.35
N ILE A 118 -0.08 -5.16 13.32
CA ILE A 118 1.25 -4.96 12.75
C ILE A 118 1.06 -4.56 11.29
N LYS A 119 1.69 -3.46 10.89
CA LYS A 119 1.70 -3.01 9.50
C LYS A 119 3.10 -2.59 9.09
N ILE A 120 3.46 -2.95 7.87
CA ILE A 120 4.72 -2.55 7.26
C ILE A 120 4.40 -1.78 5.99
N ARG A 121 4.95 -0.58 5.92
CA ARG A 121 5.22 0.10 4.65
C ARG A 121 6.67 -0.21 4.27
N PRO A 122 7.00 -0.38 2.98
CA PRO A 122 8.36 -0.65 2.52
C PRO A 122 9.44 0.35 3.02
N TYR A 123 9.02 1.47 3.63
CA TYR A 123 9.82 2.44 4.37
C TYR A 123 10.83 1.86 5.36
N HIS A 124 10.38 0.96 6.25
CA HIS A 124 11.04 0.81 7.55
C HIS A 124 12.10 -0.29 7.61
N GLU A 125 11.96 -1.35 6.78
CA GLU A 125 12.77 -2.56 6.94
C GLU A 125 13.66 -2.89 5.74
N PHE A 126 13.37 -2.35 4.56
CA PHE A 126 13.93 -2.90 3.32
C PHE A 126 14.70 -1.90 2.45
N TYR A 127 14.34 -0.62 2.51
CA TYR A 127 14.90 0.40 1.62
C TYR A 127 15.54 1.60 2.34
N GLY A 128 15.32 1.78 3.66
CA GLY A 128 15.85 2.91 4.44
C GLY A 128 15.11 4.25 4.26
N GLU A 129 14.24 4.38 3.24
CA GLU A 129 13.39 5.54 2.97
C GLU A 129 12.00 5.13 2.46
N GLU A 130 10.97 5.99 2.60
CA GLU A 130 9.59 5.66 2.23
C GLU A 130 9.54 5.40 0.73
N LYS A 131 9.39 4.13 0.33
CA LYS A 131 9.27 3.81 -1.09
C LYS A 131 7.89 4.21 -1.61
N TRP A 132 7.90 5.32 -2.33
CA TRP A 132 6.85 5.75 -3.24
C TRP A 132 7.36 5.61 -4.67
N TRP A 133 6.76 4.70 -5.44
CA TRP A 133 7.05 4.57 -6.86
C TRP A 133 6.34 5.66 -7.63
N SER A 134 7.09 6.60 -8.19
CA SER A 134 6.57 7.59 -9.13
C SER A 134 6.53 7.00 -10.53
N VAL A 135 5.36 7.03 -11.16
CA VAL A 135 5.15 6.54 -12.51
C VAL A 135 4.63 7.68 -13.38
N ASN A 136 5.41 8.01 -14.42
CA ASN A 136 5.20 9.19 -15.27
C ASN A 136 5.23 8.87 -16.79
N ASP A 137 5.75 7.69 -17.19
CA ASP A 137 5.83 7.23 -18.58
C ASP A 137 5.90 5.68 -18.65
N ASP A 138 6.00 5.13 -19.86
CA ASP A 138 6.04 3.67 -20.11
C ASP A 138 7.31 2.99 -19.59
N HIS A 139 8.47 3.63 -19.70
CA HIS A 139 9.73 3.05 -19.19
C HIS A 139 9.70 2.91 -17.67
N ASN A 140 9.25 3.97 -16.99
CA ASN A 140 9.04 3.98 -15.55
C ASN A 140 7.95 2.99 -15.12
N PHE A 141 6.95 2.73 -15.97
CA PHE A 141 5.89 1.75 -15.70
C PHE A 141 6.41 0.30 -15.71
N ASP A 142 7.27 -0.06 -16.65
CA ASP A 142 7.90 -1.39 -16.69
C ASP A 142 8.82 -1.60 -15.47
N GLN A 143 9.62 -0.58 -15.10
CA GLN A 143 10.42 -0.62 -13.89
C GLN A 143 9.54 -0.78 -12.63
N PHE A 144 8.48 0.02 -12.51
CA PHE A 144 7.50 -0.08 -11.42
C PHE A 144 6.90 -1.48 -11.32
N THR A 145 6.50 -2.06 -12.45
CA THR A 145 5.95 -3.41 -12.52
C THR A 145 6.91 -4.45 -11.95
N ASN A 146 8.18 -4.40 -12.38
CA ASN A 146 9.21 -5.33 -11.93
C ASN A 146 9.54 -5.15 -10.44
N GLU A 147 9.65 -3.91 -9.96
CA GLU A 147 9.94 -3.62 -8.55
C GLU A 147 8.80 -4.06 -7.64
N VAL A 148 7.54 -3.81 -8.02
CA VAL A 148 6.36 -4.26 -7.25
C VAL A 148 6.29 -5.77 -7.18
N ARG A 149 6.46 -6.48 -8.31
CA ARG A 149 6.46 -7.95 -8.32
C ARG A 149 7.58 -8.50 -7.44
N SER A 150 8.79 -7.98 -7.59
CA SER A 150 9.94 -8.38 -6.77
C SER A 150 9.71 -8.12 -5.28
N PHE A 151 9.15 -6.96 -4.91
CA PHE A 151 8.79 -6.68 -3.52
C PHE A 151 7.76 -7.68 -3.00
N LEU A 152 6.73 -7.99 -3.78
CA LEU A 152 5.69 -8.93 -3.37
C LEU A 152 6.25 -10.34 -3.14
N GLU A 153 7.01 -10.84 -4.11
CA GLU A 153 7.54 -12.21 -4.12
C GLU A 153 8.66 -12.41 -3.11
N ASN A 154 9.59 -11.45 -3.00
CA ASN A 154 10.81 -11.63 -2.23
C ASN A 154 10.75 -11.02 -0.83
N ARG A 155 9.71 -10.22 -0.50
CA ARG A 155 9.61 -9.53 0.80
C ARG A 155 8.23 -9.64 1.42
N ALA A 156 7.20 -9.13 0.73
CA ALA A 156 5.87 -9.02 1.31
C ALA A 156 5.25 -10.37 1.66
N LEU A 157 5.20 -11.30 0.70
CA LEU A 157 4.63 -12.63 0.92
C LEU A 157 5.47 -13.47 1.88
N PRO A 158 6.82 -13.50 1.79
CA PRO A 158 7.66 -14.13 2.80
C PRO A 158 7.39 -13.61 4.22
N TRP A 159 7.40 -12.29 4.43
CA TRP A 159 7.14 -11.69 5.75
C TRP A 159 5.74 -12.05 6.27
N LEU A 160 4.72 -11.95 5.40
CA LEU A 160 3.36 -12.35 5.75
C LEU A 160 3.29 -13.83 6.16
N ASN A 161 4.12 -14.71 5.57
CA ASN A 161 4.13 -16.15 5.84
C ASN A 161 4.94 -16.54 7.08
N GLU A 162 5.69 -15.62 7.69
CA GLU A 162 6.34 -15.85 9.00
C GLU A 162 5.29 -16.06 10.11
N PHE A 163 4.08 -15.54 9.93
CA PHE A 163 2.97 -15.63 10.88
C PHE A 163 1.94 -16.64 10.38
N GLU A 164 1.79 -17.75 11.09
CA GLU A 164 0.85 -18.81 10.73
C GLU A 164 -0.53 -18.52 11.32
N LYS A 165 -0.57 -18.09 12.60
CA LYS A 165 -1.79 -17.89 13.40
C LYS A 165 -1.74 -16.61 14.23
N LYS A 166 -2.89 -16.24 14.80
CA LYS A 166 -3.06 -15.03 15.61
C LYS A 166 -2.05 -14.97 16.76
N GLU A 167 -1.78 -16.09 17.41
CA GLU A 167 -0.87 -16.18 18.56
C GLU A 167 0.56 -15.80 18.20
N ASP A 168 1.00 -16.04 16.96
CA ASP A 168 2.35 -15.67 16.51
C ASP A 168 2.49 -14.14 16.46
N VAL A 169 1.43 -13.46 16.00
CA VAL A 169 1.37 -11.99 15.97
C VAL A 169 1.36 -11.42 17.39
N ILE A 170 0.61 -12.03 18.30
CA ILE A 170 0.60 -11.62 19.72
C ILE A 170 1.97 -11.79 20.35
N ALA A 171 2.64 -12.91 20.09
CA ALA A 171 3.99 -13.15 20.59
C ALA A 171 4.97 -12.08 20.10
N GLU A 172 4.91 -11.72 18.81
CA GLU A 172 5.69 -10.62 18.23
C GLU A 172 5.37 -9.27 18.90
N MET A 173 4.09 -8.97 19.15
CA MET A 173 3.69 -7.73 19.84
C MET A 173 4.18 -7.62 21.29
N LEU A 174 4.47 -8.76 21.93
CA LEU A 174 4.96 -8.85 23.31
C LEU A 174 6.48 -9.04 23.38
N ASP A 175 7.19 -9.15 22.26
CA ASP A 175 8.65 -9.22 22.22
C ASP A 175 9.25 -7.80 22.23
N LYS A 176 10.10 -7.53 23.24
CA LYS A 176 10.82 -6.26 23.37
C LYS A 176 11.63 -5.91 22.12
N LYS A 177 12.27 -6.90 21.48
CA LYS A 177 13.06 -6.67 20.27
C LYS A 177 12.18 -6.23 19.10
N ALA A 178 10.98 -6.80 19.00
CA ALA A 178 10.02 -6.44 17.98
C ALA A 178 9.44 -5.04 18.23
N ILE A 179 9.20 -4.65 19.48
CA ILE A 179 8.78 -3.29 19.85
C ILE A 179 9.82 -2.25 19.40
N GLU A 180 11.12 -2.54 19.58
CA GLU A 180 12.20 -1.69 19.05
C GLU A 180 12.23 -1.68 17.51
N LYS A 181 12.01 -2.84 16.89
CA LYS A 181 12.06 -3.04 15.42
C LYS A 181 10.95 -2.33 14.66
N TYR A 182 9.71 -2.36 15.14
CA TYR A 182 8.56 -1.75 14.46
C TYR A 182 8.29 -0.30 14.89
N ASN A 183 9.17 0.27 15.72
CA ASN A 183 9.02 1.54 16.42
C ASN A 183 7.91 1.48 17.51
N TYR A 184 7.98 2.40 18.47
CA TYR A 184 7.20 2.42 19.73
C TYR A 184 5.67 2.47 19.58
N TYR A 185 5.15 2.47 18.35
CA TYR A 185 3.71 2.44 18.06
C TYR A 185 3.09 1.05 18.15
N LEU A 186 3.88 -0.03 18.26
CA LEU A 186 3.32 -1.39 18.33
C LEU A 186 2.35 -1.58 19.51
N LEU A 187 2.62 -0.92 20.64
CA LEU A 187 1.79 -0.92 21.85
C LEU A 187 0.96 0.36 22.01
N HIS A 188 0.51 0.98 20.91
CA HIS A 188 -0.48 2.05 21.01
C HIS A 188 -1.76 1.57 21.71
N TYR A 189 -2.57 2.52 22.19
CA TYR A 189 -3.74 2.25 23.03
C TYR A 189 -4.64 1.11 22.52
N ASP A 190 -5.11 1.15 21.27
CA ASP A 190 -6.01 0.09 20.77
C ASP A 190 -5.36 -1.30 20.75
N ASN A 191 -4.07 -1.40 20.44
CA ASN A 191 -3.34 -2.67 20.47
C ASN A 191 -3.19 -3.18 21.91
N ALA A 192 -2.87 -2.29 22.86
CA ALA A 192 -2.78 -2.63 24.27
C ALA A 192 -4.14 -3.08 24.83
N CYS A 193 -5.24 -2.41 24.49
CA CYS A 193 -6.59 -2.82 24.83
C CYS A 193 -6.92 -4.21 24.27
N LEU A 194 -6.65 -4.46 22.99
CA LEU A 194 -6.89 -5.75 22.36
C LEU A 194 -6.11 -6.89 23.04
N LEU A 195 -4.85 -6.65 23.39
CA LEU A 195 -4.02 -7.64 24.10
C LEU A 195 -4.57 -7.94 25.50
N ALA A 196 -4.97 -6.91 26.25
CA ALA A 196 -5.62 -7.07 27.55
C ALA A 196 -6.94 -7.86 27.42
N GLU A 197 -7.77 -7.55 26.43
CA GLU A 197 -9.02 -8.27 26.16
C GLU A 197 -8.80 -9.73 25.74
N CYS A 198 -7.66 -10.03 25.11
CA CYS A 198 -7.23 -11.37 24.75
C CYS A 198 -6.66 -12.16 25.95
N GLY A 199 -6.52 -11.55 27.13
CA GLY A 199 -6.04 -12.23 28.34
C GLY A 199 -4.54 -12.12 28.58
N TYR A 200 -3.83 -11.20 27.91
CA TYR A 200 -2.38 -11.04 28.02
C TYR A 200 -1.95 -9.93 28.99
N GLN A 201 -2.79 -9.60 29.98
CA GLN A 201 -2.54 -8.52 30.95
C GLN A 201 -1.18 -8.68 31.67
N ALA A 202 -0.82 -9.90 32.08
CA ALA A 202 0.38 -10.17 32.86
C ALA A 202 1.67 -9.91 32.07
N GLN A 203 1.68 -10.26 30.77
CA GLN A 203 2.79 -10.00 29.86
C GLN A 203 2.83 -8.53 29.42
N LEU A 204 1.66 -7.92 29.18
CA LEU A 204 1.54 -6.55 28.71
C LEU A 204 1.95 -5.52 29.77
N TYR A 205 1.57 -5.73 31.03
CA TYR A 205 1.78 -4.77 32.11
C TYR A 205 3.23 -4.27 32.27
N PRO A 206 4.26 -5.13 32.40
CA PRO A 206 5.64 -4.65 32.51
C PRO A 206 6.09 -3.86 31.27
N LEU A 207 5.64 -4.24 30.07
CA LEU A 207 5.97 -3.53 28.83
C LEU A 207 5.39 -2.12 28.80
N LEU A 208 4.15 -1.95 29.27
CA LEU A 208 3.52 -0.63 29.34
C LEU A 208 4.20 0.27 30.37
N LEU A 209 4.66 -0.27 31.51
CA LEU A 209 5.40 0.49 32.52
C LEU A 209 6.76 1.00 31.99
N GLU A 210 7.50 0.14 31.30
CA GLU A 210 8.80 0.50 30.72
C GLU A 210 8.68 1.58 29.62
N ASN A 211 7.52 1.67 28.96
CA ASN A 211 7.27 2.61 27.87
C ASN A 211 6.41 3.83 28.28
N GLN A 212 6.22 4.09 29.57
CA GLN A 212 5.32 5.15 30.06
C GLN A 212 5.61 6.55 29.49
N GLU A 213 6.88 6.90 29.28
CA GLU A 213 7.25 8.21 28.72
C GLU A 213 6.71 8.42 27.30
N ASN A 214 6.62 7.35 26.50
CA ASN A 214 6.08 7.36 25.13
C ASN A 214 4.55 7.19 25.09
N ASN A 215 3.96 6.78 26.22
CA ASN A 215 2.57 6.36 26.37
C ASN A 215 1.74 7.34 27.21
N ASN A 216 2.18 8.61 27.30
CA ASN A 216 1.63 9.64 28.18
C ASN A 216 0.28 10.20 27.67
N THR A 217 -0.71 9.33 27.56
CA THR A 217 -2.10 9.66 27.24
C THR A 217 -2.99 9.24 28.41
N PRO A 218 -4.02 10.03 28.78
CA PRO A 218 -4.94 9.68 29.86
C PRO A 218 -5.57 8.29 29.69
N GLU A 219 -5.89 7.92 28.46
CA GLU A 219 -6.48 6.62 28.11
C GLU A 219 -5.53 5.47 28.44
N MET A 220 -4.25 5.61 28.11
CA MET A 220 -3.25 4.60 28.41
C MET A 220 -2.97 4.49 29.91
N GLU A 221 -2.95 5.60 30.66
CA GLU A 221 -2.83 5.58 32.12
C GLU A 221 -4.00 4.85 32.79
N GLU A 222 -5.22 5.08 32.29
CA GLU A 222 -6.41 4.37 32.76
C GLU A 222 -6.33 2.87 32.47
N LEU A 223 -5.89 2.49 31.27
CA LEU A 223 -5.67 1.09 30.92
C LEU A 223 -4.64 0.42 31.85
N ILE A 224 -3.49 1.07 32.10
CA ILE A 224 -2.45 0.56 33.00
C ILE A 224 -3.02 0.36 34.42
N ARG A 225 -3.82 1.31 34.91
CA ARG A 225 -4.48 1.22 36.22
C ARG A 225 -5.50 0.07 36.27
N HIS A 226 -6.28 -0.10 35.20
CA HIS A 226 -7.25 -1.18 35.09
C HIS A 226 -6.54 -2.54 35.10
N ILE A 227 -5.51 -2.71 34.26
CA ILE A 227 -4.69 -3.94 34.19
C ILE A 227 -4.14 -4.27 35.58
N LYS A 228 -3.52 -3.30 36.27
CA LYS A 228 -2.96 -3.48 37.60
C LYS A 228 -3.97 -4.01 38.63
N ASN A 229 -5.23 -3.59 38.54
CA ASN A 229 -6.29 -4.00 39.46
C ASN A 229 -6.87 -5.39 39.13
N THR A 230 -6.54 -5.95 37.98
CA THR A 230 -7.05 -7.25 37.48
C THR A 230 -6.00 -8.37 37.49
N LEU A 231 -4.74 -8.04 37.82
CA LEU A 231 -3.63 -8.99 38.02
C LEU A 231 -3.64 -9.55 39.44
#